data_AF-A0A2H5B452-F1
#
_entry.id   AF-A0A2H5B452-F1
#
_cell.length_a   1.000
_cell.length_b   1.000
_cell.length_c   1.000
_cell.angle_alpha   90.00
_cell.angle_beta   90.00
_cell.angle_gamma   90.00
#
_symmetry.space_group_name_H-M   'P 1'
#
loop_
_entity.id
_entity.type
_entity.pdbx_description
1 polymer ?
#
loop_
_entity_poly.entity_id
_entity_poly.type
_entity_poly.pdbx_seq_one_letter_code
_entity_poly.pdbx_strand_id
1 'polypeptide(L)'
;MEQTPEAPEQALPPLLIEAVRYAEDRHWEVAQGSWLVEGDGPPRCSCGDARCTLPGAHPTAPDWQRKASAGPGVVRKWWTENPRASILLPTGRSFDALDVPETAGCLALARMERLELQLGPVVAVPAMPGQTGRRLLFLVLPGSLAKLPEQLRKLGWAPGRLDLVGRGDGDWIVAPPSRVGGYGFAQWARPPSALNRWLPDAAELVSPLAYACGRAAAPPRPVQPPQPAHPPTAARR
;
A
#
# COMPACT_ATOMS: atom_id res chain seq x y z
N MET A 1 24.99 -26.47 43.98
CA MET A 1 25.36 -25.48 42.95
C MET A 1 24.12 -25.30 42.08
N GLU A 2 23.17 -24.52 42.60
CA GLU A 2 21.94 -24.17 41.91
C GLU A 2 22.27 -23.27 40.72
N GLN A 3 21.94 -23.71 39.52
CA GLN A 3 21.93 -22.87 38.32
C GLN A 3 20.58 -22.17 38.26
N THR A 4 20.61 -20.84 38.43
CA THR A 4 19.49 -19.94 38.14
C THR A 4 19.21 -19.97 36.63
N PRO A 5 17.97 -20.15 36.17
CA PRO A 5 17.65 -19.95 34.76
C PRO A 5 17.65 -18.45 34.45
N GLU A 6 18.54 -18.01 33.56
CA GLU A 6 18.52 -16.70 32.93
C GLU A 6 17.14 -16.43 32.31
N ALA A 7 16.56 -15.28 32.65
CA ALA A 7 15.29 -14.82 32.11
C ALA A 7 15.40 -14.63 30.58
N PRO A 8 14.36 -14.93 29.78
CA PRO A 8 14.40 -14.68 28.36
C PRO A 8 14.50 -13.17 28.11
N GLU A 9 15.58 -12.76 27.48
CA GLU A 9 15.76 -11.42 26.92
C GLU A 9 14.54 -11.09 26.06
N GLN A 10 13.68 -10.21 26.56
CA GLN A 10 12.40 -9.89 25.93
C GLN A 10 12.66 -9.21 24.59
N ALA A 11 12.73 -9.99 23.51
CA ALA A 11 12.84 -9.48 22.16
C ALA A 11 11.76 -8.42 21.93
N LEU A 12 12.18 -7.22 21.51
CA LEU A 12 11.27 -6.09 21.30
C LEU A 12 10.12 -6.51 20.36
N PRO A 13 8.87 -6.07 20.61
CA PRO A 13 7.75 -6.40 19.76
C PRO A 13 8.04 -6.02 18.29
N PRO A 14 7.71 -6.87 17.29
CA PRO A 14 8.04 -6.61 15.89
C PRO A 14 7.56 -5.24 15.36
N LEU A 15 6.39 -4.78 15.82
CA LEU A 15 5.86 -3.46 15.45
C LEU A 15 6.73 -2.30 15.97
N LEU A 16 7.29 -2.42 17.17
CA LEU A 16 8.17 -1.40 17.72
C LEU A 16 9.45 -1.30 16.90
N ILE A 17 10.08 -2.44 16.59
CA ILE A 17 11.32 -2.48 15.79
C ILE A 17 11.10 -1.81 14.44
N GLU A 18 10.03 -2.18 13.74
CA GLU A 18 9.75 -1.66 12.40
C GLU A 18 9.32 -0.19 12.43
N ALA A 19 8.50 0.23 13.41
CA ALA A 19 8.15 1.64 13.59
C ALA A 19 9.38 2.53 13.78
N VAL A 20 10.32 2.08 14.61
CA VAL A 20 11.59 2.79 14.82
C VAL A 20 12.43 2.79 13.55
N ARG A 21 12.54 1.69 12.80
CA ARG A 21 13.26 1.63 11.51
C ARG A 21 12.71 2.60 10.48
N TYR A 22 11.40 2.77 10.39
CA TYR A 22 10.82 3.78 9.48
C TYR A 22 11.25 5.20 9.84
N ALA A 23 11.36 5.52 11.13
CA ALA A 23 11.86 6.81 11.59
C ALA A 23 13.38 6.96 11.43
N GLU A 24 14.16 5.95 11.81
CA GLU A 24 15.64 5.97 11.81
C GLU A 24 16.22 5.91 10.40
N ASP A 25 15.84 4.91 9.61
CA ASP A 25 16.51 4.60 8.34
C ASP A 25 15.94 5.39 7.17
N ARG A 26 14.64 5.72 7.25
CA ARG A 26 13.90 6.40 6.16
C ARG A 26 13.55 7.84 6.47
N HIS A 27 13.66 8.26 7.74
CA HIS A 27 13.23 9.58 8.20
C HIS A 27 11.76 9.87 7.82
N TRP A 28 10.93 8.83 7.85
CA TRP A 28 9.51 8.97 7.65
C TRP A 28 8.83 9.29 8.97
N GLU A 29 7.84 10.18 8.92
CA GLU A 29 6.96 10.37 10.07
C GLU A 29 6.13 9.10 10.29
N VAL A 30 5.96 8.73 11.56
CA VAL A 30 5.21 7.56 11.98
C VAL A 30 4.19 7.99 13.02
N ALA A 31 2.97 7.47 12.94
CA ALA A 31 1.91 7.69 13.92
C ALA A 31 1.29 6.35 14.36
N GLN A 32 0.79 6.31 15.60
CA GLN A 32 0.05 5.16 16.10
C GLN A 32 -1.37 5.14 15.55
N GLY A 33 -1.76 4.00 14.97
CA GLY A 33 -3.12 3.73 14.52
C GLY A 33 -3.95 2.97 15.54
N SER A 34 -5.20 2.70 15.14
CA SER A 34 -6.03 1.71 15.79
C SER A 34 -5.40 0.32 15.67
N TRP A 35 -5.83 -0.61 16.50
CA TRP A 35 -5.34 -1.99 16.49
C TRP A 35 -6.51 -2.95 16.67
N LEU A 36 -6.24 -4.23 16.43
CA LEU A 36 -7.23 -5.29 16.64
C LEU A 36 -7.18 -5.78 18.08
N VAL A 37 -8.36 -5.87 18.68
CA VAL A 37 -8.57 -6.45 19.99
C VAL A 37 -9.15 -7.85 19.77
N GLU A 38 -8.39 -8.85 20.19
CA GLU A 38 -8.82 -10.25 20.22
C GLU A 38 -9.75 -10.49 21.42
N GLY A 39 -10.67 -11.43 21.27
CA GLY A 39 -11.61 -11.87 22.32
C GLY A 39 -12.44 -13.05 21.84
N ASP A 40 -13.51 -13.37 22.56
CA ASP A 40 -14.46 -14.41 22.12
C ASP A 40 -15.30 -13.90 20.93
N GLY A 41 -14.82 -14.16 19.72
CA GLY A 41 -15.49 -13.78 18.46
C GLY A 41 -14.55 -13.17 17.41
N PRO A 42 -15.10 -12.56 16.34
CA PRO A 42 -14.29 -11.90 15.34
C PRO A 42 -13.53 -10.70 15.95
N PRO A 43 -12.30 -10.42 15.50
CA PRO A 43 -11.48 -9.35 16.04
C PRO A 43 -12.17 -7.99 15.88
N ARG A 44 -12.13 -7.19 16.94
CA ARG A 44 -12.76 -5.86 17.00
C ARG A 44 -11.73 -4.77 16.85
N CYS A 45 -12.12 -3.62 16.30
CA CYS A 45 -11.24 -2.47 16.27
C CYS A 45 -11.15 -1.82 17.66
N SER A 46 -9.95 -1.38 18.06
CA SER A 46 -9.74 -0.67 19.32
C SER A 46 -10.46 0.68 19.41
N CYS A 47 -11.00 1.19 18.30
CA CYS A 47 -11.84 2.40 18.29
C CYS A 47 -13.24 2.19 18.88
N GLY A 48 -13.68 0.93 19.06
CA GLY A 48 -14.99 0.60 19.61
C GLY A 48 -16.16 0.66 18.61
N ASP A 49 -15.95 1.15 17.38
CA ASP A 49 -17.00 1.14 16.35
C ASP A 49 -17.19 -0.26 15.74
N ALA A 50 -18.39 -0.82 15.93
CA ALA A 50 -18.79 -2.12 15.38
C ALA A 50 -18.88 -2.14 13.84
N ARG A 51 -19.01 -0.97 13.20
CA ARG A 51 -19.04 -0.81 11.73
C ARG A 51 -17.78 -0.14 11.19
N CYS A 52 -16.68 -0.21 11.94
CA CYS A 52 -15.39 0.32 11.50
C CYS A 52 -15.02 -0.25 10.12
N THR A 53 -14.78 0.65 9.16
CA THR A 53 -14.42 0.28 7.79
C THR A 53 -12.93 -0.07 7.64
N LEU A 54 -12.10 0.27 8.63
CA LEU A 54 -10.65 0.05 8.65
C LEU A 54 -10.16 -0.60 9.95
N PRO A 55 -10.67 -1.78 10.37
CA PRO A 55 -10.28 -2.33 11.67
C PRO A 55 -8.76 -2.48 11.80
N GLY A 56 -8.17 -1.78 12.76
CA GLY A 56 -6.72 -1.79 12.99
C GLY A 56 -5.88 -0.97 12.01
N ALA A 57 -6.45 -0.11 11.16
CA ALA A 57 -5.71 0.56 10.09
C ALA A 57 -6.14 2.02 9.86
N HIS A 58 -6.63 2.70 10.90
CA HIS A 58 -6.99 4.11 10.83
C HIS A 58 -6.48 4.89 12.06
N PRO A 59 -6.31 6.22 11.95
CA PRO A 59 -5.98 7.06 13.10
C PRO A 59 -7.09 7.03 14.17
N THR A 60 -6.71 7.12 15.44
CA THR A 60 -7.66 7.07 16.57
C THR A 60 -8.15 8.44 17.04
N ALA A 61 -7.55 9.54 16.56
CA ALA A 61 -7.91 10.89 16.95
C ALA A 61 -7.92 11.85 15.73
N PRO A 62 -8.76 12.90 15.71
CA PRO A 62 -8.81 13.86 14.60
C PRO A 62 -7.51 14.65 14.39
N ASP A 63 -6.72 14.84 15.46
CA ASP A 63 -5.46 15.59 15.46
C ASP A 63 -4.22 14.70 15.20
N TRP A 64 -4.42 13.50 14.67
CA TRP A 64 -3.38 12.47 14.53
C TRP A 64 -2.16 12.93 13.74
N GLN A 65 -2.30 13.83 12.76
CA GLN A 65 -1.17 14.36 11.99
C GLN A 65 -0.18 15.11 12.90
N ARG A 66 -0.66 15.73 13.97
CA ARG A 66 0.21 16.39 14.97
C ARG A 66 0.89 15.39 15.91
N LYS A 67 0.41 14.14 15.90
CA LYS A 67 0.92 13.00 16.67
C LYS A 67 1.74 12.04 15.80
N ALA A 68 2.21 12.52 14.66
CA ALA A 68 3.21 11.83 13.84
C ALA A 68 4.61 12.36 14.17
N SER A 69 5.62 11.50 14.13
CA SER A 69 7.00 11.88 14.41
C SER A 69 7.99 11.02 13.61
N ALA A 70 9.04 11.65 13.09
CA ALA A 70 10.22 10.96 12.55
C ALA A 70 11.33 10.81 13.60
N GLY A 71 11.08 11.19 14.86
CA GLY A 71 12.02 11.10 15.97
C GLY A 71 12.04 9.70 16.59
N PRO A 72 13.13 8.92 16.46
CA PRO A 72 13.16 7.51 16.89
C PRO A 72 12.87 7.30 18.38
N GLY A 73 13.37 8.20 19.25
CA GLY A 73 13.12 8.13 20.69
C GLY A 73 11.64 8.35 21.05
N VAL A 74 10.96 9.24 20.32
CA VAL A 74 9.52 9.49 20.49
C VAL A 74 8.71 8.27 20.04
N VAL A 75 9.03 7.74 18.85
CA VAL A 75 8.39 6.54 18.30
C VAL A 75 8.59 5.33 19.22
N ARG A 76 9.81 5.10 19.70
CA ARG A 76 10.12 4.02 20.65
C ARG A 76 9.24 4.12 21.90
N LYS A 77 9.16 5.31 22.52
CA LYS A 77 8.33 5.54 23.71
C LYS A 77 6.87 5.18 23.44
N TRP A 78 6.30 5.65 22.34
CA TRP A 78 4.91 5.38 21.99
C TRP A 78 4.61 3.88 21.84
N TRP A 79 5.47 3.12 21.15
CA TRP A 79 5.27 1.67 20.99
C TRP A 79 5.61 0.86 22.24
N THR A 80 6.44 1.38 23.15
CA THR A 80 6.58 0.78 24.49
C THR A 80 5.29 0.93 25.30
N GLU A 81 4.61 2.08 25.21
CA GLU A 81 3.34 2.34 25.90
C GLU A 81 2.16 1.56 25.28
N ASN A 82 2.15 1.42 23.95
CA ASN A 82 1.13 0.65 23.23
C ASN A 82 1.75 -0.21 22.13
N PRO A 83 2.24 -1.42 22.46
CA PRO A 83 2.93 -2.28 21.50
C PRO A 83 2.03 -2.89 20.42
N ARG A 84 0.70 -2.78 20.59
CA ARG A 84 -0.28 -3.32 19.64
C ARG A 84 -0.70 -2.32 18.57
N ALA A 85 -0.43 -1.03 18.75
CA ALA A 85 -0.81 0.00 17.79
C ALA A 85 -0.22 -0.30 16.41
N SER A 86 -1.08 -0.25 15.39
CA SER A 86 -0.64 -0.32 14.00
C SER A 86 0.21 0.89 13.64
N ILE A 87 1.13 0.67 12.71
CA ILE A 87 2.03 1.69 12.19
C ILE A 87 1.31 2.40 11.06
N LEU A 88 1.05 3.69 11.23
CA LEU A 88 0.55 4.56 10.17
C LEU A 88 1.68 5.47 9.70
N LEU A 89 1.79 5.64 8.38
CA LEU A 89 2.70 6.57 7.76
C LEU A 89 1.88 7.69 7.10
N PRO A 90 1.97 8.94 7.56
CA PRO A 90 1.31 10.08 6.92
C PRO A 90 1.86 10.31 5.51
N THR A 91 0.97 10.53 4.53
CA THR A 91 1.33 10.94 3.17
C THR A 91 1.36 12.47 3.04
N GLY A 92 1.91 12.99 1.93
CA GLY A 92 2.02 14.43 1.66
C GLY A 92 3.28 15.11 2.19
N ARG A 93 4.08 14.41 2.99
CA ARG A 93 5.27 14.97 3.66
C ARG A 93 6.56 14.34 3.14
N SER A 94 6.85 13.12 3.59
CA SER A 94 8.03 12.38 3.14
C SER A 94 7.80 11.67 1.80
N PHE A 95 6.55 11.34 1.51
CA PHE A 95 6.13 10.66 0.28
C PHE A 95 4.63 10.85 0.05
N ASP A 96 4.22 10.62 -1.19
CA ASP A 96 2.84 10.37 -1.58
C ASP A 96 2.70 8.89 -1.99
N ALA A 97 1.47 8.39 -2.17
CA ALA A 97 1.26 7.05 -2.70
C ALA A 97 0.27 7.01 -3.88
N LEU A 98 0.55 6.14 -4.85
CA LEU A 98 -0.41 5.75 -5.90
C LEU A 98 -1.02 4.39 -5.54
N ASP A 99 -2.33 4.36 -5.40
CA ASP A 99 -3.12 3.24 -4.90
C ASP A 99 -3.91 2.57 -6.03
N VAL A 100 -3.57 1.31 -6.34
CA VAL A 100 -4.16 0.51 -7.43
C VAL A 100 -4.53 -0.91 -6.97
N PRO A 101 -5.46 -1.61 -7.65
CA PRO A 101 -5.70 -3.03 -7.44
C PRO A 101 -4.43 -3.87 -7.60
N GLU A 102 -4.28 -4.93 -6.80
CA GLU A 102 -3.08 -5.77 -6.79
C GLU A 102 -2.74 -6.35 -8.16
N THR A 103 -3.73 -6.87 -8.89
CA THR A 103 -3.53 -7.41 -10.24
C THR A 103 -2.97 -6.35 -11.19
N ALA A 104 -3.50 -5.12 -11.15
CA ALA A 104 -3.01 -4.03 -11.98
C ALA A 104 -1.59 -3.59 -11.57
N GLY A 105 -1.35 -3.47 -10.26
CA GLY A 105 -0.04 -3.11 -9.72
C GLY A 105 1.05 -4.13 -10.08
N CYS A 106 0.78 -5.43 -9.99
CA CYS A 106 1.72 -6.49 -10.39
C CYS A 106 2.05 -6.43 -11.89
N LEU A 107 1.04 -6.22 -12.75
CA LEU A 107 1.26 -6.04 -14.19
C LEU A 107 2.08 -4.78 -14.50
N ALA A 108 1.85 -3.70 -13.75
CA ALA A 108 2.60 -2.46 -13.87
C ALA A 108 4.05 -2.64 -13.43
N LEU A 109 4.30 -3.30 -12.29
CA LEU A 109 5.65 -3.63 -11.81
C LEU A 109 6.44 -4.41 -12.86
N ALA A 110 5.89 -5.51 -13.37
CA ALA A 110 6.55 -6.31 -14.40
C ALA A 110 6.81 -5.54 -15.71
N ARG A 111 6.04 -4.47 -15.98
CA ARG A 111 6.28 -3.58 -17.12
C ARG A 111 7.37 -2.54 -16.80
N MET A 112 7.33 -1.95 -15.62
CA MET A 112 8.31 -0.95 -15.17
C MET A 112 9.71 -1.56 -15.07
N GLU A 113 9.84 -2.79 -14.58
CA GLU A 113 11.11 -3.52 -14.52
C GLU A 113 11.70 -3.74 -15.92
N ARG A 114 10.88 -4.12 -16.90
CA ARG A 114 11.32 -4.27 -18.30
C ARG A 114 11.69 -2.95 -18.98
N LEU A 115 11.17 -1.83 -18.47
CA LEU A 115 11.49 -0.49 -18.94
C LEU A 115 12.63 0.14 -18.14
N GLU A 116 13.20 -0.58 -17.17
CA GLU A 116 14.27 -0.11 -16.29
C GLU A 116 13.92 1.20 -15.56
N LEU A 117 12.63 1.41 -15.26
CA LEU A 117 12.18 2.58 -14.52
C LEU A 117 12.63 2.50 -13.06
N GLN A 118 12.94 3.65 -12.47
CA GLN A 118 13.27 3.71 -11.05
C GLN A 118 12.01 3.37 -10.21
N LEU A 119 12.09 2.27 -9.46
CA LEU A 119 10.98 1.78 -8.64
C LEU A 119 11.19 2.10 -7.17
N GLY A 120 10.27 2.86 -6.60
CA GLY A 120 10.15 3.08 -5.16
C GLY A 120 9.71 1.83 -4.38
N PRO A 121 9.63 1.91 -3.04
CA PRO A 121 8.98 0.90 -2.22
C PRO A 121 7.50 0.75 -2.59
N VAL A 122 6.97 -0.47 -2.45
CA VAL A 122 5.57 -0.79 -2.75
C VAL A 122 4.97 -1.60 -1.61
N VAL A 123 3.89 -1.08 -1.01
CA VAL A 123 3.14 -1.75 0.07
C VAL A 123 1.95 -2.48 -0.53
N ALA A 124 1.72 -3.72 -0.10
CA ALA A 124 0.50 -4.47 -0.35
C ALA A 124 -0.40 -4.47 0.89
N VAL A 125 -1.64 -4.05 0.73
CA VAL A 125 -2.64 -3.99 1.81
C VAL A 125 -3.93 -4.70 1.39
N PRO A 126 -4.69 -5.29 2.34
CA PRO A 126 -6.04 -5.74 2.05
C PRO A 126 -6.89 -4.58 1.51
N ALA A 127 -7.79 -4.88 0.56
CA ALA A 127 -8.71 -3.87 0.07
C ALA A 127 -9.75 -3.50 1.14
N MET A 128 -10.29 -2.29 1.02
CA MET A 128 -11.30 -1.74 1.92
C MET A 128 -12.63 -2.49 1.79
N PRO A 129 -13.53 -2.44 2.79
CA PRO A 129 -14.92 -2.86 2.61
C PRO A 129 -15.54 -2.19 1.37
N GLY A 130 -16.18 -2.99 0.52
CA GLY A 130 -16.70 -2.54 -0.77
C GLY A 130 -15.72 -2.67 -1.95
N GLN A 131 -14.48 -3.09 -1.69
CA GLN A 131 -13.49 -3.45 -2.71
C GLN A 131 -13.11 -4.93 -2.55
N THR A 132 -12.64 -5.57 -3.63
CA THR A 132 -12.25 -6.98 -3.64
C THR A 132 -10.73 -7.13 -3.72
N GLY A 133 -10.21 -8.15 -3.04
CA GLY A 133 -8.79 -8.51 -3.10
C GLY A 133 -7.88 -7.59 -2.29
N ARG A 134 -6.75 -7.20 -2.89
CA ARG A 134 -5.70 -6.39 -2.27
C ARG A 134 -5.39 -5.19 -3.14
N ARG A 135 -4.69 -4.22 -2.54
CA ARG A 135 -4.22 -3.02 -3.21
C ARG A 135 -2.71 -2.91 -3.08
N LEU A 136 -2.06 -2.38 -4.12
CA LEU A 136 -0.65 -1.98 -4.08
C LEU A 136 -0.55 -0.46 -4.02
N LEU A 137 0.23 0.02 -3.06
CA LEU A 137 0.54 1.41 -2.81
C LEU A 137 1.98 1.67 -3.24
N PHE A 138 2.16 2.39 -4.34
CA PHE A 138 3.46 2.77 -4.87
C PHE A 138 3.89 4.09 -4.24
N LEU A 139 4.98 4.09 -3.48
CA LEU A 139 5.47 5.32 -2.84
C LEU A 139 6.22 6.17 -3.88
N VAL A 140 5.84 7.44 -3.96
CA VAL A 140 6.33 8.43 -4.92
C VAL A 140 6.72 9.72 -4.19
N LEU A 141 7.40 10.63 -4.89
CA LEU A 141 7.79 11.91 -4.32
C LEU A 141 6.57 12.69 -3.77
N PRO A 142 6.70 13.34 -2.61
CA PRO A 142 5.63 14.15 -2.05
C PRO A 142 5.29 15.33 -2.97
N GLY A 143 4.01 15.68 -3.06
CA GLY A 143 3.51 16.76 -3.91
C GLY A 143 3.41 16.42 -5.40
N SER A 144 3.84 15.22 -5.82
CA SER A 144 3.78 14.81 -7.23
C SER A 144 2.37 14.51 -7.72
N LEU A 145 1.41 14.28 -6.81
CA LEU A 145 0.02 13.95 -7.14
C LEU A 145 -0.80 15.11 -7.72
N ALA A 146 -0.38 16.36 -7.55
CA ALA A 146 -1.11 17.53 -8.07
C ALA A 146 -1.31 17.49 -9.59
N LYS A 147 -0.41 16.82 -10.32
CA LYS A 147 -0.43 16.69 -11.79
C LYS A 147 -1.21 15.45 -12.26
N LEU A 148 -1.57 14.55 -11.36
CA LEU A 148 -2.16 13.25 -11.68
C LEU A 148 -3.43 13.36 -12.54
N PRO A 149 -4.44 14.19 -12.20
CA PRO A 149 -5.68 14.26 -13.00
C PRO A 149 -5.42 14.69 -14.44
N GLU A 150 -4.55 15.69 -14.63
CA GLU A 150 -4.20 16.20 -15.96
C GLU A 150 -3.39 15.18 -16.77
N GLN A 151 -2.50 14.43 -16.13
CA GLN A 151 -1.75 13.36 -16.77
C GLN A 151 -2.65 12.22 -17.24
N LEU A 152 -3.59 11.77 -16.40
CA LEU A 152 -4.56 10.75 -16.77
C LEU A 152 -5.42 11.19 -17.96
N ARG A 153 -5.84 12.46 -17.97
CA ARG A 153 -6.58 13.06 -19.10
C ARG A 153 -5.76 13.05 -20.39
N LYS A 154 -4.49 13.44 -20.35
CA LYS A 154 -3.57 13.40 -21.51
C LYS A 154 -3.35 11.99 -22.04
N LEU A 155 -3.43 10.98 -21.18
CA LEU A 155 -3.38 9.57 -21.55
C LEU A 155 -4.72 9.03 -22.08
N GLY A 156 -5.76 9.86 -22.17
CA GLY A 156 -7.08 9.48 -22.68
C GLY A 156 -8.01 8.84 -21.66
N TRP A 157 -7.69 8.91 -20.36
CA TRP A 157 -8.52 8.36 -19.29
C TRP A 157 -9.41 9.46 -18.70
N ALA A 158 -10.73 9.25 -18.78
CA ALA A 158 -11.69 10.12 -18.10
C ALA A 158 -11.59 9.99 -16.57
N PRO A 159 -11.87 11.05 -15.80
CA PRO A 159 -11.92 10.99 -14.34
C PRO A 159 -12.86 9.87 -13.84
N GLY A 160 -12.44 9.14 -12.81
CA GLY A 160 -13.23 8.05 -12.21
C GLY A 160 -13.32 6.76 -13.04
N ARG A 161 -12.72 6.70 -14.24
CA ARG A 161 -12.75 5.49 -15.09
C ARG A 161 -11.74 4.42 -14.65
N LEU A 162 -10.72 4.81 -13.90
CA LEU A 162 -9.65 3.93 -13.43
C LEU A 162 -9.74 3.80 -11.93
N ASP A 163 -9.51 2.58 -11.43
CA ASP A 163 -9.23 2.34 -10.03
C ASP A 163 -7.76 2.66 -9.73
N LEU A 164 -7.41 3.95 -9.84
CA LEU A 164 -6.09 4.50 -9.53
C LEU A 164 -6.31 5.78 -8.73
N VAL A 165 -5.92 5.75 -7.46
CA VAL A 165 -6.16 6.83 -6.49
C VAL A 165 -4.82 7.37 -5.99
N GLY A 166 -4.67 8.69 -5.96
CA GLY A 166 -3.53 9.35 -5.32
C GLY A 166 -3.82 9.60 -3.84
N ARG A 167 -2.88 9.23 -2.95
CA ARG A 167 -2.89 9.51 -1.51
C ARG A 167 -1.81 10.53 -1.19
N GLY A 168 -2.22 11.78 -0.99
CA GLY A 168 -1.35 12.92 -0.77
C GLY A 168 -1.48 13.50 0.64
N ASP A 169 -1.30 14.81 0.77
CA ASP A 169 -1.41 15.49 2.06
C ASP A 169 -2.76 15.26 2.74
N GLY A 170 -2.70 15.04 4.06
CA GLY A 170 -3.85 14.75 4.90
C GLY A 170 -4.31 13.28 4.91
N ASP A 171 -3.72 12.40 4.08
CA ASP A 171 -4.02 10.96 4.07
C ASP A 171 -2.91 10.14 4.78
N TRP A 172 -3.11 8.84 4.94
CA TRP A 172 -2.15 7.91 5.52
C TRP A 172 -2.13 6.58 4.79
N ILE A 173 -1.05 5.83 4.97
CA ILE A 173 -0.99 4.41 4.65
C ILE A 173 -0.69 3.59 5.90
N VAL A 174 -1.21 2.37 5.95
CA VAL A 174 -0.83 1.40 7.00
C VAL A 174 0.44 0.67 6.58
N ALA A 175 1.45 0.68 7.46
CA ALA A 175 2.77 0.16 7.18
C ALA A 175 2.91 -1.31 7.59
N PRO A 176 3.70 -2.12 6.85
CA PRO A 176 4.09 -3.45 7.31
C PRO A 176 4.84 -3.40 8.66
N PRO A 177 4.66 -4.36 9.57
CA PRO A 177 3.85 -5.58 9.48
C PRO A 177 2.46 -5.43 10.15
N SER A 178 1.85 -4.24 10.11
CA SER A 178 0.60 -3.96 10.82
C SER A 178 -0.57 -4.83 10.32
N ARG A 179 -1.44 -5.23 11.25
CA ARG A 179 -2.67 -5.98 10.95
C ARG A 179 -3.77 -5.06 10.44
N VAL A 180 -4.53 -5.56 9.47
CA VAL A 180 -5.62 -4.83 8.81
C VAL A 180 -6.81 -5.78 8.64
N GLY A 181 -7.94 -5.45 9.27
CA GLY A 181 -9.13 -6.31 9.26
C GLY A 181 -8.89 -7.67 9.96
N GLY A 182 -9.82 -8.60 9.83
CA GLY A 182 -9.75 -9.84 10.62
C GLY A 182 -8.59 -10.77 10.28
N TYR A 183 -8.15 -10.81 9.02
CA TYR A 183 -7.21 -11.81 8.51
C TYR A 183 -6.08 -11.22 7.63
N GLY A 184 -5.97 -9.90 7.55
CA GLY A 184 -5.05 -9.23 6.64
C GLY A 184 -3.89 -8.53 7.34
N PHE A 185 -2.81 -8.31 6.59
CA PHE A 185 -1.64 -7.55 7.03
C PHE A 185 -1.17 -6.63 5.91
N ALA A 186 -0.62 -5.48 6.29
CA ALA A 186 0.24 -4.70 5.41
C ALA A 186 1.56 -5.47 5.20
N GLN A 187 1.98 -5.60 3.94
CA GLN A 187 3.21 -6.31 3.57
C GLN A 187 4.00 -5.51 2.53
N TRP A 188 5.30 -5.73 2.44
CA TRP A 188 6.10 -5.17 1.36
C TRP A 188 5.96 -6.06 0.12
N ALA A 189 5.40 -5.51 -0.97
CA ALA A 189 5.56 -6.10 -2.30
C ALA A 189 6.96 -5.80 -2.85
N ARG A 190 7.48 -4.60 -2.55
CA ARG A 190 8.87 -4.20 -2.78
C ARG A 190 9.37 -3.42 -1.56
N PRO A 191 10.25 -4.00 -0.72
CA PRO A 191 10.66 -3.34 0.52
C PRO A 191 11.55 -2.12 0.26
N PRO A 192 11.61 -1.17 1.21
CA PRO A 192 12.64 -0.15 1.22
C PRO A 192 14.04 -0.79 1.28
N SER A 193 14.95 -0.26 0.48
CA SER A 193 16.35 -0.66 0.37
C SER A 193 17.20 0.57 0.01
N ALA A 194 18.52 0.38 -0.07
CA ALA A 194 19.41 1.44 -0.54
C ALA A 194 19.14 1.82 -2.01
N LEU A 195 18.73 0.86 -2.84
CA LEU A 195 18.50 1.05 -4.29
C LEU A 195 17.24 1.88 -4.60
N ASN A 196 16.28 1.92 -3.68
CA ASN A 196 15.05 2.74 -3.80
C ASN A 196 14.96 3.77 -2.66
N ARG A 197 16.12 4.30 -2.24
CA ARG A 197 16.20 5.42 -1.30
C ARG A 197 15.49 6.65 -1.86
N TRP A 198 15.70 6.95 -3.13
CA TRP A 198 15.04 8.04 -3.84
C TRP A 198 13.73 7.55 -4.43
N LEU A 199 12.66 8.28 -4.14
CA LEU A 199 11.33 7.96 -4.66
C LEU A 199 11.20 8.49 -6.09
N PRO A 200 10.51 7.76 -6.99
CA PRO A 200 10.21 8.27 -8.33
C PRO A 200 9.15 9.37 -8.28
N ASP A 201 9.13 10.24 -9.29
CA ASP A 201 8.00 11.13 -9.52
C ASP A 201 6.77 10.31 -9.95
N ALA A 202 5.58 10.64 -9.45
CA ALA A 202 4.34 10.00 -9.89
C ALA A 202 4.20 9.99 -11.42
N ALA A 203 4.66 11.05 -12.11
CA ALA A 203 4.64 11.17 -13.56
C ALA A 203 5.26 9.98 -14.30
N GLU A 204 6.32 9.40 -13.72
CA GLU A 204 7.05 8.27 -14.31
C GLU A 204 6.24 6.96 -14.21
N LEU A 205 5.45 6.82 -13.14
CA LEU A 205 4.69 5.61 -12.85
C LEU A 205 3.26 5.65 -13.40
N VAL A 206 2.70 6.84 -13.62
CA VAL A 206 1.28 7.02 -14.00
C VAL A 206 0.94 6.30 -15.30
N SER A 207 1.79 6.38 -16.34
CA SER A 207 1.51 5.74 -17.63
C SER A 207 1.37 4.21 -17.53
N PRO A 208 2.37 3.47 -16.99
CA PRO A 208 2.24 2.02 -16.82
C PRO A 208 1.12 1.62 -15.84
N LEU A 209 0.90 2.36 -14.75
CA LEU A 209 -0.18 2.08 -13.80
C LEU A 209 -1.56 2.28 -14.42
N ALA A 210 -1.79 3.40 -15.10
CA ALA A 210 -3.06 3.71 -15.75
C ALA A 210 -3.41 2.68 -16.82
N TYR A 211 -2.41 2.28 -17.63
CA TYR A 211 -2.60 1.22 -18.62
C TYR A 211 -2.98 -0.12 -17.99
N ALA A 212 -2.30 -0.52 -16.91
CA ALA A 212 -2.60 -1.78 -16.22
C ALA A 212 -3.99 -1.76 -15.57
N CYS A 213 -4.37 -0.65 -14.92
CA CYS A 213 -5.70 -0.47 -14.34
C CYS A 213 -6.78 -0.54 -15.41
N GLY A 214 -6.56 0.11 -16.56
CA GLY A 214 -7.50 0.09 -17.68
C GLY A 214 -7.69 -1.31 -18.28
N ARG A 215 -6.63 -2.14 -18.29
CA ARG A 215 -6.71 -3.54 -18.71
C ARG A 215 -7.42 -4.43 -17.71
N ALA A 216 -7.22 -4.20 -16.41
CA ALA A 216 -7.88 -4.97 -15.36
C ALA A 216 -9.38 -4.66 -15.27
N ALA A 217 -9.79 -3.42 -15.59
CA ALA A 217 -11.19 -2.99 -15.63
C ALA A 217 -11.94 -3.44 -16.90
N ALA A 218 -11.25 -3.84 -17.96
CA ALA A 218 -11.89 -4.33 -19.18
C ALA A 218 -12.42 -5.76 -18.97
N PRO A 219 -13.65 -6.09 -19.40
CA PRO A 219 -14.10 -7.48 -19.41
C PRO A 219 -13.14 -8.33 -20.26
N PRO A 220 -12.94 -9.62 -19.93
CA PRO A 220 -12.09 -10.49 -20.72
C PRO A 220 -12.53 -10.44 -22.19
N ARG A 221 -11.58 -10.16 -23.09
CA ARG A 221 -11.86 -10.14 -24.52
C ARG A 221 -12.36 -11.53 -24.91
N PRO A 222 -13.54 -11.68 -25.54
CA PRO A 222 -13.99 -12.99 -25.96
C PRO A 222 -12.93 -13.61 -26.87
N VAL A 223 -12.52 -14.83 -26.54
CA VAL A 223 -11.63 -15.63 -27.39
C VAL A 223 -12.37 -15.81 -28.71
N GLN A 224 -11.85 -15.19 -29.77
CA GLN A 224 -12.42 -15.34 -31.09
C GLN A 224 -12.13 -16.78 -31.55
N PRO A 225 -13.15 -17.60 -31.85
CA PRO A 225 -12.91 -18.95 -32.34
C PRO A 225 -12.08 -18.88 -33.64
N PRO A 226 -11.23 -19.89 -33.91
CA PRO A 226 -10.46 -19.94 -35.14
C PRO A 226 -11.42 -19.81 -36.32
N GLN A 227 -11.12 -18.88 -37.24
CA GLN A 227 -11.95 -18.73 -38.44
C GLN A 227 -11.87 -20.03 -39.26
N PRO A 228 -13.01 -20.55 -39.76
CA PRO A 228 -12.99 -21.71 -40.62
C PRO A 228 -12.17 -21.38 -41.88
N ALA A 229 -11.27 -22.28 -42.24
CA ALA A 229 -10.47 -22.16 -43.45
C ALA A 229 -11.39 -21.95 -44.66
N HIS A 230 -11.11 -20.92 -45.47
CA HIS A 230 -11.83 -20.72 -46.72
C HIS A 230 -11.68 -21.95 -47.61
N PRO A 231 -12.77 -22.49 -48.19
CA PRO A 231 -12.64 -23.57 -49.14
C PRO A 231 -11.89 -23.07 -50.38
N PRO A 232 -11.06 -23.91 -51.02
CA PRO A 232 -10.36 -23.53 -52.22
C PRO A 232 -11.37 -23.18 -53.31
N THR A 233 -11.17 -22.01 -53.92
CA THR A 233 -11.96 -21.53 -55.05
C THR A 233 -11.91 -22.56 -56.17
N ALA A 234 -13.03 -23.17 -56.50
CA ALA A 234 -13.12 -24.08 -57.64
C ALA A 234 -12.74 -23.31 -58.91
N ALA A 235 -11.62 -23.70 -59.52
CA ALA A 235 -11.22 -23.23 -60.83
C ALA A 235 -12.31 -23.63 -61.83
N ARG A 236 -12.95 -22.64 -62.45
CA ARG A 236 -13.83 -22.86 -63.59
C ARG A 236 -12.97 -23.08 -64.83
N ARG A 237 -13.05 -24.30 -65.36
CA ARG A 237 -12.93 -24.78 -66.76
C ARG A 237 -11.89 -25.89 -66.91
#